data_AF-A0A521BC33-F1
#
_entry.id   AF-A0A521BC33-F1
#
_cell.length_a   1.000
_cell.length_b   1.000
_cell.length_c   1.000
_cell.angle_alpha   90.00
_cell.angle_beta   90.00
_cell.angle_gamma   90.00
#
_symmetry.space_group_name_H-M   'P 1'
#
loop_
_entity.id
_entity.type
_entity.pdbx_description
1 polymer ?
#
loop_
_entity_poly.entity_id
_entity_poly.type
_entity_poly.pdbx_seq_one_letter_code
_entity_poly.pdbx_strand_id
1 'polypeptide(L)'
;MEINRAIKKELVLMLMEWVDNSRLQRHLPSDCYFIMFPGDALSFHFSHLSEEYQNKHIVQDLKAYSLSLCTHLMPIMKQWCMQNNLLNLEFTLWFNCSEQNYQTSRTVFIKKDDKEYREYPESKST
;
A
#
# COMPACT_ATOMS: atom_id res chain seq x y z
N MET A 1 0.90 -13.18 14.44
CA MET A 1 2.21 -13.52 13.84
C MET A 1 2.89 -12.19 13.55
N GLU A 2 4.04 -11.91 14.17
CA GLU A 2 4.74 -10.65 13.90
C GLU A 2 5.44 -10.74 12.53
N ILE A 3 5.21 -9.75 11.68
CA ILE A 3 5.84 -9.67 10.36
C ILE A 3 7.28 -9.18 10.55
N ASN A 4 8.24 -9.98 10.10
CA ASN A 4 9.66 -9.63 10.20
C ASN A 4 9.93 -8.29 9.47
N ARG A 5 10.84 -7.47 10.02
CA ARG A 5 11.33 -6.22 9.43
C ARG A 5 11.79 -6.38 7.98
N ALA A 6 12.40 -7.52 7.61
CA ALA A 6 12.79 -7.79 6.23
C ALA A 6 11.58 -7.85 5.29
N ILE A 7 10.56 -8.61 5.69
CA ILE A 7 9.29 -8.77 4.97
C ILE A 7 8.56 -7.41 4.84
N LYS A 8 8.56 -6.59 5.91
CA LYS A 8 8.02 -5.22 5.86
C LYS A 8 8.75 -4.33 4.83
N LYS A 9 10.07 -4.46 4.70
CA LYS A 9 10.85 -3.71 3.71
C LYS A 9 10.48 -4.11 2.27
N GLU A 10 10.31 -5.40 2.02
CA GLU A 10 9.88 -5.91 0.72
C GLU A 10 8.50 -5.38 0.33
N LEU A 11 7.56 -5.30 1.28
CA LEU A 11 6.25 -4.70 1.04
C LEU A 11 6.35 -3.23 0.62
N VAL A 12 7.16 -2.43 1.32
CA VAL A 12 7.37 -1.02 0.94
C VAL A 12 7.96 -0.90 -0.46
N LEU A 13 8.95 -1.73 -0.80
CA LEU A 13 9.57 -1.72 -2.13
C LEU A 13 8.55 -2.06 -3.23
N MET A 14 7.74 -3.10 -3.03
CA MET A 14 6.68 -3.47 -3.98
C MET A 14 5.65 -2.36 -4.16
N LEU A 15 5.26 -1.69 -3.07
CA LEU A 15 4.31 -0.59 -3.13
C LEU A 15 4.91 0.64 -3.81
N MET A 16 6.19 0.94 -3.60
CA MET A 16 6.90 2.01 -4.31
C MET A 16 7.02 1.71 -5.80
N GLU A 17 7.35 0.48 -6.19
CA GLU A 17 7.36 0.06 -7.60
C GLU A 17 5.98 0.22 -8.25
N TRP A 18 4.91 -0.09 -7.52
CA TRP A 18 3.55 0.18 -7.99
C TRP A 18 3.29 1.68 -8.18
N VAL A 19 3.76 2.54 -7.27
CA VAL A 19 3.65 4.00 -7.40
C VAL A 19 4.38 4.50 -8.64
N ASP A 20 5.61 4.02 -8.87
CA ASP A 20 6.45 4.40 -10.02
C ASP A 20 5.77 4.06 -11.36
N ASN A 21 5.04 2.95 -11.41
CA ASN A 21 4.28 2.53 -12.57
C ASN A 21 2.87 3.16 -12.67
N SER A 22 2.46 3.94 -11.67
CA SER A 22 1.15 4.58 -11.63
C SER A 22 1.16 5.99 -12.19
N ARG A 23 -0.04 6.59 -12.31
CA ARG A 23 -0.16 8.02 -12.66
C ARG A 23 0.33 8.95 -11.55
N LEU A 24 0.49 8.48 -10.31
CA LEU A 24 0.96 9.29 -9.18
C LEU A 24 2.40 9.75 -9.39
N GLN A 25 3.24 8.96 -10.05
CA GLN A 25 4.66 9.26 -10.25
C GLN A 25 4.90 10.61 -10.93
N ARG A 26 3.99 11.02 -11.83
CA ARG A 26 4.08 12.31 -12.54
C ARG A 26 3.90 13.52 -11.62
N HIS A 27 3.40 13.30 -10.41
CA HIS A 27 3.11 14.32 -9.41
C HIS A 27 4.07 14.25 -8.23
N LEU A 28 5.06 13.35 -8.25
CA LEU A 28 6.05 13.20 -7.20
C LEU A 28 7.41 13.79 -7.63
N PRO A 29 8.19 14.35 -6.69
CA PRO A 29 9.59 14.68 -6.91
C PRO A 29 10.39 13.42 -7.28
N SER A 30 11.49 13.63 -8.02
CA SER A 30 12.50 12.59 -8.22
C SER A 30 13.04 12.13 -6.85
N ASP A 31 13.20 10.82 -6.67
CA ASP A 31 13.78 10.20 -5.48
C ASP A 31 13.07 10.52 -4.15
N CYS A 32 11.74 10.44 -4.14
CA CYS A 32 10.92 10.66 -2.95
C CYS A 32 10.46 9.35 -2.28
N TYR A 33 10.54 9.26 -0.95
CA TYR A 33 9.92 8.18 -0.17
C TYR A 33 8.44 8.48 0.09
N PHE A 34 7.59 8.15 -0.89
CA PHE A 34 6.14 8.37 -0.78
C PHE A 34 5.45 7.45 0.24
N ILE A 35 5.99 6.23 0.41
CA ILE A 35 5.46 5.20 1.30
C ILE A 35 6.54 4.79 2.31
N MET A 36 6.17 4.74 3.58
CA MET A 36 7.03 4.29 4.67
C MET A 36 6.30 3.27 5.55
N PHE A 37 7.04 2.49 6.33
CA PHE A 37 6.47 1.55 7.30
C PHE A 37 6.91 1.91 8.74
N PRO A 38 6.48 3.05 9.32
CA PRO A 38 6.78 3.39 10.69
C PRO A 38 6.05 2.46 11.67
N GLY A 39 6.80 1.68 12.45
CA GLY A 39 6.24 0.74 13.43
C GLY A 39 5.45 -0.39 12.77
N ASP A 40 4.12 -0.35 12.93
CA ASP A 40 3.16 -1.32 12.42
C ASP A 40 2.15 -0.73 11.43
N ALA A 41 2.41 0.47 10.91
CA ALA A 41 1.56 1.14 9.94
C ALA A 41 2.29 1.41 8.62
N LEU A 42 1.56 1.29 7.51
CA LEU A 42 1.97 1.82 6.20
C LEU A 42 1.55 3.30 6.12
N SER A 43 2.53 4.18 6.01
CA SER A 43 2.34 5.63 5.94
C SER A 43 2.52 6.14 4.52
N PHE A 44 1.51 6.82 4.00
CA PHE A 44 1.49 7.51 2.71
C PHE A 44 1.62 9.01 2.95
N HIS A 45 2.58 9.62 2.26
CA HIS A 45 2.97 11.03 2.46
C HIS A 45 2.48 11.88 1.28
N PHE A 46 1.19 12.21 1.28
CA PHE A 46 0.55 13.00 0.23
C PHE A 46 1.07 14.43 0.13
N SER A 47 1.71 14.95 1.19
CA SER A 47 2.42 16.23 1.15
C SER A 47 3.54 16.30 0.11
N HIS A 48 4.03 15.14 -0.37
CA HIS A 48 5.01 15.08 -1.45
C HIS A 48 4.42 15.21 -2.84
N LEU A 49 3.09 15.07 -3.00
CA LEU A 49 2.45 15.27 -4.31
C LEU A 49 2.47 16.75 -4.70
N SER A 50 2.38 17.07 -5.99
CA SER A 50 2.28 18.47 -6.41
C SER A 50 1.08 19.17 -5.77
N GLU A 51 1.22 20.45 -5.44
CA GLU A 51 0.15 21.23 -4.80
C GLU A 51 -1.14 21.23 -5.65
N GLU A 52 -1.00 21.30 -6.97
CA GLU A 52 -2.12 21.17 -7.91
C GLU A 52 -2.88 19.85 -7.73
N TYR A 53 -2.15 18.73 -7.62
CA TYR A 53 -2.75 17.42 -7.44
C TYR A 53 -3.44 17.30 -6.08
N GLN A 54 -2.78 17.77 -5.02
CA GLN A 54 -3.32 17.78 -3.66
C GLN A 54 -4.64 18.56 -3.61
N ASN A 55 -4.67 19.78 -4.13
CA ASN A 55 -5.87 20.63 -4.12
C ASN A 55 -7.02 20.05 -4.95
N LYS A 56 -6.70 19.38 -6.06
CA LYS A 56 -7.70 18.80 -6.96
C LYS A 56 -8.30 17.49 -6.44
N HIS A 57 -7.52 16.66 -5.76
CA HIS A 57 -7.91 15.28 -5.47
C HIS A 57 -7.97 14.93 -3.99
N ILE A 58 -7.18 15.60 -3.14
CA ILE A 58 -6.92 15.16 -1.76
C ILE A 58 -7.53 16.11 -0.74
N VAL A 59 -7.22 17.41 -0.83
CA VAL A 59 -7.60 18.41 0.19
C VAL A 59 -9.12 18.56 0.35
N GLN A 60 -9.87 18.35 -0.73
CA GLN A 60 -11.34 18.45 -0.71
C GLN A 60 -11.98 17.38 0.19
N ASP A 61 -11.47 16.14 0.12
CA ASP A 61 -11.95 15.03 0.93
C ASP A 61 -10.85 13.95 1.07
N LEU A 62 -9.95 14.16 2.03
CA LEU A 62 -8.84 13.26 2.30
C LEU A 62 -9.33 11.83 2.58
N LYS A 63 -10.46 11.71 3.29
CA LYS A 63 -11.03 10.41 3.65
C LYS A 63 -11.53 9.66 2.41
N ALA A 64 -12.33 10.30 1.56
CA ALA A 64 -12.85 9.67 0.35
C ALA A 64 -11.73 9.27 -0.60
N TYR A 65 -10.74 10.14 -0.82
CA TYR A 65 -9.58 9.82 -1.64
C TYR A 65 -8.79 8.63 -1.06
N SER A 66 -8.52 8.64 0.24
CA SER A 66 -7.80 7.55 0.92
C SER A 66 -8.54 6.21 0.81
N LEU A 67 -9.86 6.21 0.95
CA LEU A 67 -10.67 5.00 0.78
C LEU A 67 -10.65 4.48 -0.67
N SER A 68 -10.65 5.37 -1.65
CA SER A 68 -10.47 5.00 -3.06
C SER A 68 -9.09 4.39 -3.31
N LEU A 69 -8.02 5.03 -2.79
CA LEU A 69 -6.67 4.51 -2.87
C LEU A 69 -6.55 3.12 -2.21
N CYS A 70 -7.16 2.90 -1.05
CA CYS A 70 -7.22 1.58 -0.41
C CYS A 70 -7.75 0.51 -1.36
N THR A 71 -8.80 0.81 -2.13
CA THR A 71 -9.38 -0.14 -3.10
C THR A 71 -8.36 -0.54 -4.17
N HIS A 72 -7.52 0.40 -4.63
CA HIS A 72 -6.44 0.13 -5.57
C HIS A 72 -5.25 -0.61 -4.94
N LEU A 73 -5.03 -0.45 -3.64
CA LEU A 73 -3.97 -1.16 -2.91
C LEU A 73 -4.32 -2.63 -2.64
N MET A 74 -5.59 -2.97 -2.44
CA MET A 74 -6.00 -4.32 -2.03
C MET A 74 -5.48 -5.45 -2.94
N PRO A 75 -5.51 -5.36 -4.28
CA PRO A 75 -4.95 -6.41 -5.15
C PRO A 75 -3.46 -6.65 -4.91
N ILE A 76 -2.68 -5.59 -4.73
CA ILE A 76 -1.23 -5.67 -4.50
C ILE A 76 -0.95 -6.28 -3.13
N MET A 77 -1.70 -5.84 -2.11
CA MET A 77 -1.60 -6.40 -0.75
C MET A 77 -1.95 -7.89 -0.73
N LYS A 78 -2.97 -8.31 -1.49
CA LYS A 78 -3.33 -9.73 -1.66
C LYS A 78 -2.21 -10.52 -2.32
N GLN A 79 -1.69 -10.03 -3.44
CA GLN A 79 -0.59 -10.66 -4.16
C GLN A 79 0.63 -10.86 -3.25
N TRP A 80 1.00 -9.82 -2.49
CA TRP A 80 2.09 -9.89 -1.53
C TRP A 80 1.84 -10.92 -0.43
N CYS A 81 0.61 -11.00 0.11
CA CYS A 81 0.24 -12.02 1.09
C CYS A 81 0.43 -13.43 0.53
N MET A 82 0.02 -13.67 -0.72
CA MET A 82 0.16 -14.96 -1.38
C MET A 82 1.63 -15.34 -1.56
N GLN A 83 2.48 -14.41 -2.02
CA GLN A 83 3.93 -14.63 -2.17
C GLN A 83 4.62 -14.97 -0.85
N ASN A 84 4.09 -14.47 0.27
CA ASN A 84 4.63 -14.69 1.61
C ASN A 84 3.90 -15.77 2.41
N ASN A 85 3.00 -16.56 1.77
CA ASN A 85 2.19 -17.60 2.40
C ASN A 85 1.38 -17.11 3.62
N LEU A 86 0.88 -15.87 3.56
CA LEU A 86 0.05 -15.25 4.59
C LEU A 86 -1.44 -15.47 4.28
N LEU A 87 -2.14 -16.21 5.14
CA LEU A 87 -3.58 -16.46 4.98
C LEU A 87 -4.46 -15.28 5.42
N ASN A 88 -3.95 -14.50 6.37
CA ASN A 88 -4.56 -13.26 6.79
C ASN A 88 -3.47 -12.22 7.09
N LEU A 89 -3.80 -10.96 6.85
CA LEU A 89 -2.96 -9.83 7.18
C LEU A 89 -3.84 -8.68 7.63
N GLU A 90 -3.68 -8.24 8.87
CA GLU A 90 -4.21 -6.96 9.33
C GLU A 90 -3.13 -5.90 9.23
N PHE A 91 -3.48 -4.72 8.74
CA PHE A 91 -2.58 -3.59 8.63
C PHE A 91 -3.33 -2.27 8.81
N THR A 92 -2.59 -1.30 9.33
CA THR A 92 -3.03 0.08 9.45
C THR A 92 -2.42 0.91 8.34
N LEU A 93 -3.24 1.76 7.72
CA LEU A 93 -2.83 2.74 6.73
C LEU A 93 -2.94 4.14 7.33
N TRP A 94 -1.87 4.92 7.23
CA TRP A 94 -1.82 6.33 7.59
C TRP A 94 -1.68 7.15 6.32
N PHE A 95 -2.57 8.12 6.14
CA PHE A 95 -2.57 9.03 5.00
C PHE A 95 -2.37 10.44 5.51
N ASN A 96 -1.21 11.03 5.22
CA ASN A 96 -0.79 12.30 5.76
C ASN A 96 -0.74 13.33 4.63
N CYS A 97 -1.46 14.44 4.78
CA CYS A 97 -1.50 15.56 3.84
C CYS A 97 -1.30 16.86 4.63
N SER A 98 -0.05 17.31 4.74
CA SER A 98 0.33 18.46 5.57
C SER A 98 -0.10 18.24 7.04
N GLU A 99 -1.01 19.06 7.57
CA GLU A 99 -1.53 18.93 8.93
C GLU A 99 -2.72 17.95 9.03
N GLN A 100 -3.30 17.55 7.89
CA GLN A 100 -4.44 16.64 7.87
C GLN A 100 -3.96 15.19 7.85
N ASN A 101 -4.60 14.36 8.67
CA ASN A 101 -4.28 12.95 8.77
C ASN A 101 -5.57 12.13 8.72
N TYR A 102 -5.54 11.04 7.97
CA TYR A 102 -6.58 10.03 7.96
C TYR A 102 -5.97 8.66 8.19
N GLN A 103 -6.57 7.90 9.10
CA GLN A 103 -6.14 6.54 9.43
C GLN A 103 -7.27 5.56 9.21
N THR A 104 -6.93 4.38 8.69
CA THR A 104 -7.87 3.26 8.62
C THR A 104 -7.15 1.93 8.74
N SER A 105 -7.83 0.92 9.29
CA SER A 105 -7.33 -0.46 9.32
C SER A 105 -8.07 -1.32 8.30
N ARG A 106 -7.35 -2.27 7.71
CA ARG A 106 -7.89 -3.24 6.76
C ARG A 106 -7.35 -4.61 7.07
N THR A 107 -8.12 -5.61 6.67
CA THR A 107 -7.71 -7.01 6.74
C THR A 107 -7.81 -7.61 5.35
N VAL A 108 -6.72 -8.22 4.92
CA VAL A 108 -6.69 -9.08 3.73
C VAL A 108 -6.88 -10.51 4.19
N PHE A 109 -7.81 -11.21 3.55
CA PHE A 109 -8.04 -12.63 3.73
C PHE A 109 -7.75 -13.35 2.42
N ILE A 110 -6.92 -14.39 2.47
CA ILE A 110 -6.64 -15.27 1.35
C ILE A 110 -7.38 -16.59 1.61
N LYS A 111 -8.38 -16.91 0.78
CA LYS A 111 -9.02 -18.22 0.83
C LYS A 111 -8.17 -19.18 -0.01
N LYS A 112 -7.78 -20.31 0.58
CA LYS A 112 -6.99 -21.35 -0.12
C LYS A 112 -7.71 -21.92 -1.36
N ASP A 113 -9.01 -21.73 -1.45
CA ASP A 113 -9.85 -22.14 -2.59
C ASP A 113 -10.08 -21.05 -3.65
N ASP A 114 -9.58 -19.83 -3.46
CA ASP A 114 -9.65 -18.81 -4.50
C ASP A 114 -8.84 -19.31 -5.71
N LYS A 115 -9.46 -19.30 -6.91
CA LYS A 115 -8.81 -19.70 -8.17
C LYS A 115 -7.44 -19.04 -8.35
N GLU A 116 -7.32 -17.78 -7.94
CA GLU A 116 -6.08 -16.99 -7.95
C GLU A 116 -4.95 -17.62 -7.12
N TYR A 117 -5.27 -18.30 -6.01
CA TYR A 117 -4.29 -19.02 -5.18
C TYR A 117 -3.85 -20.35 -5.81
N ARG A 118 -4.74 -21.02 -6.53
CA ARG A 118 -4.44 -22.30 -7.21
C ARG A 118 -3.60 -22.13 -8.48
N GLU A 119 -3.73 -20.97 -9.13
CA GLU A 119 -2.95 -20.60 -10.32
C GLU A 119 -1.63 -19.89 -9.97
N TYR A 120 -1.38 -19.59 -8.70
CA TYR A 120 -0.11 -19.06 -8.25
C TYR A 120 0.95 -20.17 -8.34
N PRO A 121 1.99 -20.03 -9.18
CA PRO A 121 2.98 -21.07 -9.33
C PRO A 121 3.67 -21.26 -7.99
N GLU A 122 3.79 -22.52 -7.55
CA GLU A 122 4.68 -22.95 -6.46
C GLU A 122 6.12 -22.54 -6.84
N SER A 123 6.45 -21.28 -6.64
CA SER A 123 7.70 -20.68 -7.07
C SER A 123 8.47 -20.24 -5.84
N LYS A 124 9.03 -21.26 -5.18
CA LYS A 124 10.46 -21.41 -4.85
C LYS A 124 10.62 -22.29 -3.62
N SER A 125 10.52 -23.60 -3.83
CA SER A 125 11.32 -24.57 -3.09
C SER A 125 12.61 -24.74 -3.86
N THR A 126 13.63 -23.95 -3.57
CA THR A 126 15.04 -24.23 -3.91
C THR A 126 15.95 -23.53 -2.93
#